data_AF-A0A7W1BA07-F1
#
_entry.id   AF-A0A7W1BA07-F1
#
_cell.length_a   1.000
_cell.length_b   1.000
_cell.length_c   1.000
_cell.angle_alpha   90.00
_cell.angle_beta   90.00
_cell.angle_gamma   90.00
#
_symmetry.space_group_name_H-M   'P 1'
#
loop_
_entity.id
_entity.type
_entity.pdbx_description
1 polymer ?
#
loop_
_entity_poly.entity_id
_entity_poly.type
_entity_poly.pdbx_seq_one_letter_code
_entity_poly.pdbx_strand_id
1 'polypeptide(L)'
;MVSVTARKIRELGLERPSGANGRIYTGYLISYPFIGRGMVIFRDPHGHRMITTPVRRVLGEPGGKMIYVETENSVYRLEIHGEPLFPMRTAGE
;
A
#
# COMPACT_ATOMS: atom_id res chain seq x y z
N MET A 1 -11.90 -8.68 1.18
CA MET A 1 -11.18 -7.39 1.33
C MET A 1 -10.54 -7.37 2.70
N VAL A 2 -9.35 -6.80 2.86
CA VAL A 2 -8.66 -6.74 4.17
C VAL A 2 -8.54 -5.28 4.59
N SER A 3 -8.75 -5.00 5.88
CA SER A 3 -8.54 -3.64 6.41
C SER A 3 -7.05 -3.31 6.35
N VAL A 4 -6.72 -2.07 5.97
CA VAL A 4 -5.35 -1.62 5.79
C VAL A 4 -5.18 -0.19 6.30
N THR A 5 -4.04 0.05 6.96
CA THR A 5 -3.56 1.39 7.28
C THR A 5 -2.32 1.67 6.44
N ALA A 6 -2.42 2.60 5.50
CA ALA A 6 -1.29 3.06 4.69
C ALA A 6 -0.71 4.35 5.27
N ARG A 7 0.57 4.34 5.60
CA ARG A 7 1.33 5.53 5.97
C ARG A 7 2.26 5.92 4.85
N LYS A 8 2.16 7.15 4.34
CA LYS A 8 3.15 7.69 3.41
C LYS A 8 4.43 7.98 4.19
N ILE A 9 5.52 7.28 3.86
CA ILE A 9 6.81 7.44 4.54
C ILE A 9 7.81 8.24 3.72
N ARG A 10 7.59 8.36 2.41
CA ARG A 10 8.44 9.13 1.51
C ARG A 10 7.68 9.63 0.28
N GLU A 11 8.03 10.82 -0.19
CA GLU A 11 7.66 11.35 -1.51
C GLU A 11 8.81 11.08 -2.49
N LEU A 12 8.50 10.63 -3.70
CA LEU A 12 9.43 10.34 -4.80
C LEU A 12 9.01 11.17 -6.01
N GLY A 13 9.27 12.48 -5.97
CA GLY A 13 8.96 13.40 -7.07
C GLY A 13 9.86 14.62 -7.02
N LEU A 14 10.12 15.25 -8.17
CA LEU A 14 10.94 16.46 -8.27
C LEU A 14 10.21 17.69 -7.70
N GLU A 15 8.88 17.69 -7.76
CA GLU A 15 8.04 18.78 -7.28
C GLU A 15 7.66 18.50 -5.82
N ARG A 16 8.25 19.25 -4.89
CA ARG A 16 7.97 19.13 -3.46
C ARG A 16 6.75 19.99 -3.09
N PRO A 17 5.55 19.44 -2.83
CA PRO A 17 4.74 19.96 -1.76
C PRO A 17 5.27 19.33 -0.47
N SER A 18 6.18 20.02 0.21
CA SER A 18 6.57 19.70 1.59
C SER A 18 5.32 19.62 2.46
N GLY A 19 4.81 18.41 2.75
CA GLY A 19 3.64 18.25 3.62
C GLY A 19 2.86 16.94 3.55
N ALA A 20 3.24 15.98 2.71
CA ALA A 20 2.53 14.69 2.62
C ALA A 20 3.19 13.52 3.38
N ASN A 21 4.45 13.68 3.83
CA ASN A 21 5.14 12.68 4.63
C ASN A 21 4.43 12.54 5.99
N GLY A 22 4.08 11.31 6.35
CA GLY A 22 3.33 10.99 7.57
C GLY A 22 1.81 10.93 7.39
N ARG A 23 1.25 11.26 6.22
CA ARG A 23 -0.19 11.10 5.98
C ARG A 23 -0.59 9.63 6.13
N ILE A 24 -1.67 9.42 6.90
CA ILE A 24 -2.26 8.12 7.17
C ILE A 24 -3.54 8.00 6.35
N TYR A 25 -3.70 6.86 5.70
CA TYR A 25 -4.89 6.49 4.94
C TYR A 25 -5.38 5.15 5.47
N THR A 26 -6.52 5.17 6.15
CA THR A 26 -7.22 3.95 6.57
C THR A 26 -8.18 3.54 5.47
N GLY A 27 -8.34 2.23 5.26
CA GLY A 27 -9.19 1.75 4.19
C GLY A 27 -9.24 0.25 4.05
N TYR A 28 -9.79 -0.19 2.92
CA TYR A 28 -9.82 -1.60 2.55
C TYR A 28 -8.96 -1.85 1.30
N LEU A 29 -8.19 -2.93 1.37
CA LEU A 29 -7.39 -3.45 0.26
C LEU A 29 -8.23 -4.47 -0.52
N ILE A 30 -8.45 -4.20 -1.81
CA ILE A 30 -9.13 -5.16 -2.71
C ILE A 30 -8.16 -6.23 -3.21
N SER A 31 -6.92 -5.86 -3.49
CA SER A 31 -5.89 -6.78 -3.96
C SER A 31 -4.55 -6.41 -3.36
N TYR A 32 -3.73 -7.42 -3.07
CA TYR A 32 -2.33 -7.19 -2.68
C TYR A 32 -1.61 -6.38 -3.75
N PRO A 33 -0.73 -5.44 -3.36
CA PRO A 33 0.07 -4.69 -4.32
C PRO A 33 1.00 -5.64 -5.07
N PHE A 34 1.10 -5.45 -6.38
CA PHE A 34 1.90 -6.27 -7.28
C PHE A 34 2.63 -5.36 -8.27
N ILE A 35 3.89 -5.65 -8.56
CA ILE A 35 4.72 -4.82 -9.45
C ILE A 35 4.08 -4.75 -10.84
N GLY A 36 3.93 -3.54 -11.39
CA GLY A 36 3.27 -3.33 -12.68
C GLY A 36 1.74 -3.40 -12.64
N ARG A 37 1.14 -3.73 -11.49
CA ARG A 37 -0.31 -3.62 -11.24
C ARG A 37 -0.58 -2.47 -10.26
N GLY A 38 -1.72 -1.80 -10.39
CA GLY A 38 -2.12 -0.75 -9.46
C GLY A 38 -2.45 -1.32 -8.08
N MET A 39 -2.03 -0.62 -7.02
CA MET A 39 -2.56 -0.84 -5.67
C MET A 39 -3.91 -0.09 -5.56
N VAL A 40 -4.94 -0.76 -5.03
CA VAL A 40 -6.27 -0.17 -4.85
C VAL A 40 -6.61 -0.07 -3.36
N ILE A 41 -6.73 1.16 -2.84
CA ILE A 41 -7.19 1.43 -1.47
C ILE A 41 -8.52 2.17 -1.52
N PHE A 42 -9.50 1.68 -0.75
CA PHE A 42 -10.78 2.35 -0.52
C PHE A 42 -10.77 3.05 0.83
N ARG A 43 -10.91 4.38 0.87
CA ARG A 43 -10.84 5.14 2.13
C ARG A 43 -12.12 5.13 2.98
N ASP A 44 -13.23 4.64 2.44
CA ASP A 44 -14.54 4.65 3.09
C ASP A 44 -15.27 3.32 2.82
N PRO A 45 -16.03 2.76 3.78
CA PRO A 45 -16.77 1.50 3.63
C PRO A 45 -17.78 1.47 2.48
N HIS A 46 -18.27 2.61 2.01
CA HIS A 46 -19.18 2.71 0.86
C HIS A 46 -18.45 2.87 -0.48
N GLY A 47 -17.12 2.92 -0.47
CA GLY A 47 -16.30 2.87 -1.67
C GLY A 47 -16.07 4.20 -2.40
N HIS A 48 -16.45 5.34 -1.81
CA HIS A 48 -16.48 6.64 -2.48
C HIS A 48 -15.12 7.22 -2.93
N ARG A 49 -13.99 6.67 -2.44
CA ARG A 49 -12.64 7.10 -2.85
C ARG A 49 -11.75 5.90 -3.09
N MET A 50 -11.64 5.53 -4.37
CA MET A 50 -10.67 4.57 -4.87
C MET A 50 -9.37 5.30 -5.22
N ILE A 51 -8.24 4.83 -4.69
CA ILE A 51 -6.92 5.30 -5.09
C ILE A 51 -6.21 4.17 -5.79
N THR A 52 -5.95 4.35 -7.08
CA THR A 52 -5.12 3.48 -7.91
C THR A 52 -3.79 4.15 -8.17
N THR A 53 -2.72 3.58 -7.65
CA THR A 53 -1.35 4.05 -7.92
C THR A 53 -0.53 2.91 -8.51
N PRO A 54 0.16 3.12 -9.65
CA PRO A 54 1.10 2.14 -10.20
C PRO A 54 2.18 1.79 -9.19
N VAL A 55 2.40 0.49 -8.98
CA VAL A 55 3.40 -0.03 -8.05
C VAL A 55 4.69 -0.34 -8.81
N ARG A 56 5.81 0.24 -8.36
CA ARG A 56 7.15 -0.03 -8.89
C ARG A 56 7.86 -1.16 -8.16
N ARG A 57 7.68 -1.23 -6.84
CA ARG A 57 8.35 -2.21 -5.98
C ARG A 57 7.50 -2.54 -4.77
N VAL A 58 7.53 -3.81 -4.37
CA VAL A 58 6.93 -4.29 -3.12
C VAL A 58 8.02 -4.97 -2.30
N LEU A 59 8.13 -4.59 -1.03
CA LEU A 59 8.96 -5.26 -0.04
C LEU A 59 8.06 -5.73 1.09
N GLY A 60 7.85 -7.03 1.19
CA GLY A 60 7.11 -7.64 2.28
C GLY A 60 8.04 -8.12 3.38
N GLU A 61 7.57 -8.08 4.63
CA GLU A 61 8.23 -8.81 5.72
C GLU A 61 7.81 -10.29 5.66
N PRO A 62 8.74 -11.24 5.88
CA PRO A 62 8.39 -12.66 5.97
C PRO A 62 7.36 -12.90 7.08
N GLY A 63 6.19 -13.44 6.72
CA GLY A 63 5.08 -13.67 7.67
C GLY A 63 4.44 -12.40 8.24
N GLY A 64 4.79 -11.23 7.73
CA GLY A 64 4.46 -9.95 8.35
C GLY A 64 3.11 -9.37 7.93
N LYS A 65 2.44 -8.72 8.87
CA LYS A 65 1.28 -7.85 8.63
C LYS A 65 1.69 -6.52 7.99
N MET A 66 2.97 -6.30 7.68
CA MET A 66 3.48 -5.06 7.14
C MET A 66 4.12 -5.26 5.77
N ILE A 67 3.83 -4.32 4.86
CA ILE A 67 4.42 -4.27 3.52
C ILE A 67 4.83 -2.84 3.17
N TYR A 68 5.93 -2.71 2.46
CA TYR A 68 6.38 -1.44 1.91
C TYR A 68 6.11 -1.43 0.41
N VAL A 69 5.43 -0.40 -0.05
CA VAL A 69 4.99 -0.25 -1.45
C VAL A 69 5.58 1.03 -2.00
N GLU A 70 6.47 0.88 -2.97
CA GLU A 70 6.95 1.98 -3.78
C GLU A 70 6.01 2.16 -4.98
N THR A 71 5.46 3.35 -5.09
CA THR A 71 4.69 3.80 -6.24
C THR A 71 5.53 4.74 -7.07
N GLU A 72 5.01 5.20 -8.21
CA GLU A 72 5.71 6.18 -9.05
C GLU A 72 6.16 7.42 -8.27
N ASN A 73 5.31 7.92 -7.37
CA ASN A 73 5.51 9.22 -6.74
C ASN A 73 5.77 9.15 -5.23
N SER A 74 5.72 7.97 -4.61
CA SER A 74 5.72 7.87 -3.14
C SER A 74 6.03 6.47 -2.66
N VAL A 75 6.56 6.38 -1.43
CA VAL A 75 6.68 5.12 -0.68
C VAL A 75 5.68 5.12 0.46
N TYR A 76 4.96 4.00 0.56
CA TYR A 76 3.99 3.74 1.61
C TYR A 76 4.42 2.53 2.45
N ARG A 77 4.15 2.60 3.76
CA ARG A 77 4.12 1.44 4.63
C ARG A 77 2.67 1.07 4.87
N LEU A 78 2.24 -0.11 4.45
CA LEU A 78 0.91 -0.63 4.73
C LEU A 78 0.97 -1.59 5.91
N GLU A 79 -0.01 -1.47 6.79
CA GLU A 79 -0.27 -2.39 7.88
C GLU A 79 -1.62 -3.06 7.64
N ILE A 80 -1.61 -4.39 7.58
CA ILE A 80 -2.75 -5.22 7.20
C ILE A 80 -3.42 -5.74 8.48
N HIS A 81 -4.67 -5.36 8.65
CA HIS A 81 -5.52 -5.70 9.79
C HIS A 81 -6.45 -6.84 9.40
N GLY A 82 -5.97 -8.07 9.55
CA GLY A 82 -6.72 -9.29 9.25
C GLY A 82 -5.80 -10.44 8.84
N GLU A 83 -6.39 -11.59 8.55
CA GLU A 83 -5.65 -12.69 7.95
C GLU A 83 -5.38 -12.39 6.47
N PRO A 84 -4.13 -12.57 5.99
CA PRO A 84 -3.81 -12.44 4.59
C PRO A 84 -4.69 -13.38 3.76
N LEU A 85 -5.45 -12.84 2.80
CA LEU A 85 -6.32 -13.64 1.93
C LEU A 85 -5.54 -14.62 1.03
N PHE A 86 -4.23 -14.46 0.94
CA PHE A 86 -3.32 -15.39 0.27
C PHE A 86 -2.05 -15.51 1.10
N PRO A 87 -1.44 -16.72 1.20
CA PRO A 87 -0.09 -16.81 1.71
C PRO A 87 0.80 -15.95 0.82
N MET A 88 1.37 -14.89 1.38
CA MET A 88 2.37 -14.09 0.68
C MET A 88 3.51 -15.05 0.38
N ARG A 89 3.63 -15.46 -0.89
CA ARG A 89 4.72 -16.34 -1.31
C ARG A 89 6.00 -15.68 -0.85
N THR A 90 6.73 -16.38 0.01
CA THR A 90 8.11 -16.04 0.34
C THR A 90 8.82 -15.74 -0.97
N ALA A 91 9.45 -14.58 -1.08
CA ALA A 91 10.36 -14.33 -2.18
C ALA A 91 11.55 -15.29 -1.99
N GLY A 92 11.46 -16.49 -2.56
CA GLY A 92 12.47 -17.55 -2.39
C GLY A 92 11.99 -19.00 -2.47
N GLU A 93 10.99 -19.32 -3.29
CA GLU A 93 10.72 -20.70 -3.76
C GLU A 93 10.72 -20.74 -5.30
#